data_AF-A0A3M1JR38-F1
#
_entry.id   AF-A0A3M1JR38-F1
#
_cell.length_a   1.000
_cell.length_b   1.000
_cell.length_c   1.000
_cell.angle_alpha   90.00
_cell.angle_beta   90.00
_cell.angle_gamma   90.00
#
_symmetry.space_group_name_H-M   'P 1'
#
loop_
_entity.id
_entity.type
_entity.pdbx_description
1 polymer ?
#
loop_
_entity_poly.entity_id
_entity_poly.type
_entity_poly.pdbx_seq_one_letter_code
_entity_poly.pdbx_strand_id
1 'polypeptide(L)'
;KIMDEYVGGISTNYMTNEWGLQRGLELLGMLQEDMAHIGAEDLHQLQRAWELHHRLLASISVTQHTLFRKETRWPGYYYRGDYMKLDDKNWHVFTLSQYDRETGEWTMEKAPVYHIID
;
A
#
# COMPACT_ATOMS: atom_id res chain seq x y z
N LYS A 1 1.79 -7.23 -11.47
CA LYS A 1 1.07 -8.48 -11.11
C LYS A 1 0.63 -8.45 -9.65
N ILE A 2 1.54 -8.50 -8.66
CA ILE A 2 1.17 -8.50 -7.22
C ILE A 2 0.17 -7.37 -6.89
N MET A 3 0.53 -6.13 -7.19
CA MET A 3 -0.34 -4.97 -6.92
C MET A 3 -1.67 -5.04 -7.66
N ASP A 4 -1.67 -5.58 -8.87
CA ASP A 4 -2.87 -5.62 -9.71
C ASP A 4 -3.90 -6.62 -9.16
N GLU A 5 -3.44 -7.83 -8.83
CA GLU A 5 -4.30 -8.94 -8.42
C GLU A 5 -4.75 -8.84 -6.96
N TYR A 6 -3.97 -8.18 -6.10
CA TYR A 6 -4.17 -8.21 -4.64
C TYR A 6 -4.46 -6.84 -4.01
N VAL A 7 -4.03 -5.74 -4.62
CA VAL A 7 -4.07 -4.40 -4.00
C VAL A 7 -5.01 -3.46 -4.78
N GLY A 8 -6.09 -4.01 -5.34
CA GLY A 8 -7.14 -3.24 -6.01
C GLY A 8 -6.74 -2.72 -7.39
N GLY A 9 -6.15 -3.57 -8.22
CA GLY A 9 -5.84 -3.23 -9.61
C GLY A 9 -7.00 -3.41 -10.57
N ILE A 10 -6.69 -3.31 -11.86
CA ILE A 10 -7.68 -3.36 -12.93
C ILE A 10 -8.26 -4.77 -13.10
N SER A 11 -7.48 -5.81 -12.84
CA SER A 11 -7.94 -7.21 -13.00
C SER A 11 -9.05 -7.59 -12.02
N THR A 12 -9.16 -6.87 -10.89
CA THR A 12 -10.23 -7.06 -9.90
C THR A 12 -11.27 -5.95 -9.92
N ASN A 13 -11.30 -5.13 -10.97
CA ASN A 13 -12.15 -3.93 -11.06
C ASN A 13 -11.98 -3.00 -9.83
N TYR A 14 -10.73 -2.80 -9.41
CA TYR A 14 -10.33 -1.98 -8.27
C TYR A 14 -10.82 -2.49 -6.90
N MET A 15 -11.22 -3.75 -6.80
CA MET A 15 -11.65 -4.37 -5.54
C MET A 15 -10.51 -5.08 -4.82
N THR A 16 -10.47 -4.95 -3.49
CA THR A 16 -9.57 -5.70 -2.60
C THR A 16 -10.24 -5.97 -1.25
N ASN A 17 -9.61 -6.75 -0.37
CA ASN A 17 -10.07 -7.05 0.99
C ASN A 17 -8.86 -7.38 1.89
N GLU A 18 -9.09 -7.52 3.20
CA GLU A 18 -8.04 -7.81 4.19
C GLU A 18 -7.15 -9.01 3.80
N TRP A 19 -7.75 -10.12 3.37
CA TRP A 19 -7.00 -11.32 2.95
C TRP A 19 -6.12 -11.08 1.72
N GLY A 20 -6.66 -10.40 0.70
CA GLY A 20 -5.93 -10.04 -0.51
C GLY A 20 -4.75 -9.12 -0.19
N LEU A 21 -4.97 -8.11 0.65
CA LEU A 21 -3.93 -7.15 1.06
C LEU A 21 -2.83 -7.83 1.88
N GLN A 22 -3.18 -8.71 2.83
CA GLN A 22 -2.19 -9.49 3.59
C GLN A 22 -1.36 -10.38 2.66
N ARG A 23 -2.00 -11.07 1.71
CA ARG A 23 -1.27 -11.85 0.70
C ARG A 23 -0.39 -10.98 -0.18
N GLY A 24 -0.85 -9.78 -0.53
CA GLY A 24 -0.07 -8.79 -1.24
C GLY A 24 1.21 -8.41 -0.47
N LEU A 25 1.09 -8.14 0.83
CA LEU A 25 2.23 -7.82 1.69
C LEU A 25 3.22 -8.99 1.81
N GLU A 26 2.74 -10.22 1.96
CA GLU A 26 3.61 -11.41 1.96
C GLU A 26 4.44 -11.51 0.68
N LEU A 27 3.80 -11.36 -0.48
CA LEU A 27 4.47 -11.43 -1.79
C LEU A 27 5.42 -10.24 -2.02
N LEU A 28 5.06 -9.05 -1.55
CA LEU A 28 5.95 -7.89 -1.59
C LEU A 28 7.15 -8.05 -0.66
N GLY A 29 6.97 -8.71 0.50
CA GLY A 29 8.06 -9.07 1.41
C GLY A 29 9.06 -10.02 0.76
N MET A 30 8.57 -11.08 0.10
CA MET A 30 9.44 -11.97 -0.69
C MET A 30 10.18 -11.20 -1.79
N LEU A 31 9.49 -10.32 -2.53
CA LEU A 31 10.14 -9.48 -3.55
C LEU A 31 11.20 -8.55 -2.94
N GLN A 32 11.00 -8.05 -1.71
CA GLN A 32 11.96 -7.22 -1.00
C GLN A 32 13.24 -7.99 -0.64
N GLU A 33 13.12 -9.25 -0.24
CA GLU A 33 14.27 -10.15 -0.04
C GLU A 33 15.03 -10.36 -1.35
N ASP A 34 14.31 -10.61 -2.45
CA ASP A 34 14.90 -10.82 -3.79
C ASP A 34 15.62 -9.57 -4.34
N MET A 35 15.24 -8.35 -3.92
CA MET A 35 15.90 -7.13 -4.35
C MET A 35 17.39 -7.08 -3.97
N ALA A 36 17.82 -7.82 -2.93
CA ALA A 36 19.23 -7.95 -2.56
C ALA A 36 20.07 -8.70 -3.61
N HIS A 37 19.40 -9.40 -4.53
CA HIS A 37 20.01 -10.25 -5.56
C HIS A 37 19.82 -9.72 -6.98
N ILE A 38 19.37 -8.46 -7.14
CA ILE A 38 19.18 -7.86 -8.46
C ILE A 38 20.52 -7.56 -9.13
N GLY A 39 20.67 -7.99 -10.38
CA GLY A 39 21.82 -7.68 -11.23
C GLY A 39 21.54 -6.52 -12.19
N ALA A 40 22.59 -5.80 -12.57
CA ALA A 40 22.54 -4.78 -13.62
C ALA A 40 23.81 -4.87 -14.49
N GLU A 41 23.65 -4.87 -15.81
CA GLU A 41 24.77 -5.01 -16.74
C GLU A 41 25.37 -3.67 -17.21
N ASP A 42 24.63 -2.58 -17.06
CA ASP A 42 25.05 -1.23 -17.42
C ASP A 42 24.44 -0.15 -16.50
N LEU A 43 24.81 1.12 -16.71
CA LEU A 43 24.31 2.24 -15.91
C LEU A 43 22.79 2.48 -16.05
N HIS A 44 22.22 2.14 -17.22
CA HIS A 44 20.78 2.28 -17.43
C HIS A 44 20.01 1.25 -16.60
N GLN A 45 20.44 0.00 -16.62
CA GLN A 45 19.87 -1.06 -15.79
C GLN A 45 20.11 -0.80 -14.30
N LEU A 46 21.25 -0.24 -13.92
CA LEU A 46 21.50 0.15 -12.53
C LEU A 46 20.49 1.21 -12.07
N GLN A 47 20.21 2.22 -12.90
CA GLN A 47 19.14 3.19 -12.62
C GLN A 47 17.78 2.48 -12.49
N ARG A 48 17.44 1.56 -13.41
CA ARG A 48 16.16 0.84 -13.39
C ARG A 48 16.01 -0.05 -12.15
N ALA A 49 17.08 -0.67 -11.67
CA ALA A 49 17.09 -1.47 -10.44
C ALA A 49 16.73 -0.60 -9.22
N TRP A 50 17.32 0.60 -9.11
CA TRP A 50 16.97 1.56 -8.05
C TRP A 50 15.54 2.09 -8.17
N GLU A 51 15.08 2.38 -9.39
CA GLU A 51 13.69 2.78 -9.59
C GLU A 51 12.71 1.65 -9.23
N LEU A 52 13.07 0.38 -9.46
CA LEU A 52 12.27 -0.76 -9.01
C LEU A 52 12.20 -0.81 -7.49
N HIS A 53 13.33 -0.62 -6.79
CA HIS A 53 13.38 -0.53 -5.33
C HIS A 53 12.46 0.59 -4.81
N HIS A 54 12.49 1.78 -5.43
CA HIS A 54 11.58 2.89 -5.08
C HIS A 54 10.11 2.51 -5.27
N ARG A 55 9.76 1.85 -6.38
CA ARG A 55 8.39 1.40 -6.65
C ARG A 55 7.93 0.34 -5.66
N LEU A 56 8.81 -0.57 -5.25
CA LEU A 56 8.52 -1.58 -4.24
C LEU A 56 8.16 -0.94 -2.89
N LEU A 57 8.98 0.01 -2.42
CA LEU A 57 8.71 0.69 -1.15
C LEU A 57 7.37 1.45 -1.17
N ALA A 58 7.08 2.17 -2.27
CA ALA A 58 5.80 2.84 -2.46
C ALA A 58 4.63 1.84 -2.49
N SER A 59 4.83 0.67 -3.09
CA SER A 59 3.84 -0.41 -3.17
C SER A 59 3.51 -1.01 -1.79
N ILE A 60 4.52 -1.23 -0.96
CA ILE A 60 4.33 -1.68 0.43
C ILE A 60 3.56 -0.61 1.21
N SER A 61 3.96 0.65 1.10
CA SER A 61 3.30 1.77 1.77
C SER A 61 1.81 1.86 1.45
N VAL A 62 1.45 1.89 0.16
CA VAL A 62 0.03 1.99 -0.22
C VAL A 62 -0.78 0.77 0.23
N THR A 63 -0.17 -0.42 0.21
CA THR A 63 -0.83 -1.65 0.69
C THR A 63 -1.10 -1.58 2.20
N GLN A 64 -0.12 -1.13 2.99
CA GLN A 64 -0.28 -0.93 4.45
C GLN A 64 -1.36 0.10 4.77
N HIS A 65 -1.37 1.25 4.08
CA HIS A 65 -2.40 2.28 4.23
C HIS A 65 -3.79 1.75 3.90
N THR A 66 -3.90 1.00 2.80
CA THR A 66 -5.17 0.42 2.34
C THR A 66 -5.66 -0.65 3.31
N LEU A 67 -4.78 -1.47 3.87
CA LEU A 67 -5.08 -2.51 4.86
C LEU A 67 -5.55 -1.90 6.18
N PHE A 68 -4.83 -0.89 6.67
CA PHE A 68 -5.13 -0.21 7.93
C PHE A 68 -6.51 0.48 7.89
N ARG A 69 -6.85 1.18 6.80
CA ARG A 69 -8.13 1.88 6.65
C ARG A 69 -9.28 0.92 6.39
N LYS A 70 -10.13 0.72 7.40
CA LYS A 70 -11.31 -0.18 7.37
C LYS A 70 -12.59 0.52 6.90
N GLU A 71 -12.54 1.12 5.71
CA GLU A 71 -13.69 1.72 5.01
C GLU A 71 -13.41 1.81 3.50
N THR A 72 -14.44 2.16 2.71
CA THR A 72 -14.30 2.58 1.31
C THR A 72 -14.66 4.06 1.21
N ARG A 73 -13.64 4.92 1.33
CA ARG A 73 -13.78 6.38 1.27
C ARG A 73 -13.93 6.94 -0.14
N TRP A 74 -13.22 6.35 -1.10
CA TRP A 74 -13.13 6.82 -2.48
C TRP A 74 -13.58 5.74 -3.46
N PRO A 75 -14.88 5.36 -3.44
CA PRO A 75 -15.41 4.40 -4.40
C PRO A 75 -15.19 4.90 -5.83
N GLY A 76 -14.70 4.03 -6.71
CA GLY A 76 -14.29 4.35 -8.07
C GLY A 76 -12.76 4.44 -8.22
N TYR A 77 -12.03 4.81 -7.16
CA TYR A 77 -10.57 4.65 -7.11
C TYR A 77 -10.19 3.25 -6.61
N TYR A 78 -10.78 2.80 -5.51
CA TYR A 78 -10.72 1.41 -5.07
C TYR A 78 -11.91 1.07 -4.15
N TYR A 79 -12.13 -0.22 -3.93
CA TYR A 79 -13.18 -0.75 -3.07
C TYR A 79 -12.59 -1.76 -2.07
N ARG A 80 -12.85 -1.56 -0.76
CA ARG A 80 -12.63 -2.57 0.29
C ARG A 80 -13.88 -3.44 0.36
N GLY A 81 -13.87 -4.62 -0.27
CA GLY A 81 -14.99 -5.56 -0.34
C GLY A 81 -15.50 -6.01 1.04
N ASP A 82 -14.63 -6.02 2.03
CA ASP A 82 -14.90 -6.30 3.45
C ASP A 82 -15.37 -5.06 4.24
N TYR A 83 -15.18 -3.85 3.71
CA TYR A 83 -15.59 -2.56 4.30
C TYR A 83 -16.12 -1.61 3.22
N MET A 84 -17.21 -1.97 2.56
CA MET A 84 -17.71 -1.31 1.33
C MET A 84 -18.29 0.10 1.52
N LYS A 85 -18.55 0.51 2.75
CA LYS A 85 -19.18 1.80 3.05
C LYS A 85 -18.16 2.80 3.57
N LEU A 86 -18.45 4.07 3.32
CA LEU A 86 -17.82 5.20 3.96
C LEU A 86 -18.23 5.23 5.45
N ASP A 87 -17.28 5.46 6.35
CA ASP A 87 -17.47 5.46 7.80
C ASP A 87 -16.90 6.74 8.43
N ASP A 88 -17.67 7.83 8.37
CA ASP A 88 -17.26 9.11 8.97
C ASP A 88 -17.12 9.05 10.49
N LYS A 89 -17.82 8.14 11.15
CA LYS A 89 -17.78 8.02 12.60
C LYS A 89 -16.39 7.59 13.09
N ASN A 90 -15.73 6.68 12.38
CA ASN A 90 -14.45 6.12 12.82
C ASN A 90 -13.26 6.48 11.91
N TRP A 91 -13.52 6.96 10.69
CA TRP A 91 -12.51 7.12 9.64
C TRP A 91 -12.50 8.47 8.94
N HIS A 92 -13.24 9.48 9.44
CA HIS A 92 -13.03 10.89 9.06
C HIS A 92 -11.75 11.47 9.69
N VAL A 93 -10.62 10.87 9.32
CA VAL A 93 -9.27 11.08 9.86
C VAL A 93 -8.26 10.87 8.73
N PHE A 94 -7.08 11.46 8.85
CA PHE A 94 -5.93 11.06 8.04
C PHE A 94 -5.37 9.73 8.52
N THR A 95 -4.87 8.93 7.57
CA THR A 95 -4.02 7.78 7.89
C THR A 95 -2.58 8.21 7.73
N LEU A 96 -1.79 8.11 8.78
CA LEU A 96 -0.35 8.39 8.74
C LEU A 96 0.41 7.08 8.94
N SER A 97 1.67 7.08 8.49
CA SER A 97 2.56 5.94 8.64
C SER A 97 3.99 6.39 8.87
N GLN A 98 4.73 5.63 9.67
CA GLN A 98 6.17 5.75 9.81
C GLN A 98 6.82 4.39 9.50
N TYR A 99 7.86 4.42 8.68
CA TYR A 99 8.70 3.25 8.38
C TYR A 99 10.01 3.36 9.15
N ASP A 100 10.33 2.34 9.95
CA ASP A 100 11.64 2.20 10.59
C ASP A 100 12.58 1.42 9.67
N ARG A 101 13.67 2.07 9.25
CA ARG A 101 14.65 1.47 8.34
C ARG A 101 15.54 0.43 9.00
N GLU A 102 15.71 0.49 10.32
CA GLU A 102 16.60 -0.40 11.07
C GLU A 102 15.90 -1.74 11.31
N THR A 103 14.59 -1.71 11.63
CA THR A 103 13.79 -2.91 11.89
C THR A 103 13.01 -3.40 10.67
N GLY A 104 12.72 -2.51 9.71
CA GLY A 104 11.84 -2.78 8.58
C GLY A 104 10.34 -2.71 8.93
N GLU A 105 9.98 -2.24 10.13
CA GLU A 105 8.60 -2.22 10.61
C GLU A 105 7.85 -0.96 10.16
N TRP A 106 6.53 -1.12 9.95
CA TRP A 106 5.61 -0.02 9.65
C TRP A 106 4.70 0.23 10.84
N THR A 107 4.70 1.45 11.35
CA THR A 107 3.73 1.93 12.34
C THR A 107 2.67 2.75 11.65
N MET A 108 1.39 2.46 11.92
CA MET A 108 0.23 3.13 11.31
C MET A 108 -0.56 3.87 12.40
N GLU A 109 -1.03 5.07 12.09
CA GLU A 109 -1.85 5.84 13.03
C GLU A 109 -2.99 6.60 12.34
N LYS A 110 -3.96 7.02 13.17
CA LYS A 110 -5.02 7.94 12.78
C LYS A 110 -4.69 9.33 13.29
N ALA A 111 -4.72 10.33 12.42
CA ALA A 111 -4.62 11.73 12.81
C ALA A 111 -5.92 12.48 12.52
N PRO A 112 -6.42 13.31 13.45
CA PRO A 112 -7.68 14.01 13.28
C PRO A 112 -7.66 14.98 12.09
N VAL A 113 -8.80 15.11 11.41
CA VAL A 113 -9.03 16.18 10.44
C VAL A 113 -9.50 17.43 11.21
N TYR A 114 -8.78 18.53 11.08
CA TYR A 114 -9.18 19.83 11.63
C TYR A 114 -9.82 20.68 10.53
N HIS A 115 -11.10 20.99 10.69
CA HIS A 115 -11.82 21.90 9.79
C HIS A 115 -11.51 23.34 10.18
N ILE A 116 -10.84 24.07 9.29
CA ILE A 116 -10.47 25.49 9.50
C ILE A 116 -11.59 26.43 9.07
N ILE A 117 -12.43 25.97 8.14
CA ILE A 117 -13.59 26.67 7.59
C ILE A 117 -14.75 25.68 7.62
N ASP A 118 -15.94 26.16 7.98
CA ASP A 118 -17.20 25.40 7.97
C ASP A 118 -17.73 25.19 6.53
#